data_AF-A0A952NAL2-F1
#
_entry.id   AF-A0A952NAL2-F1
#
_cell.length_a   1.000
_cell.length_b   1.000
_cell.length_c   1.000
_cell.angle_alpha   90.00
_cell.angle_beta   90.00
_cell.angle_gamma   90.00
#
_symmetry.space_group_name_H-M   'P 1'
#
loop_
_entity.id
_entity.type
_entity.pdbx_description
1 polymer ?
#
loop_
_entity_poly.entity_id
_entity_poly.type
_entity_poly.pdbx_seq_one_letter_code
_entity_poly.pdbx_strand_id
1 'polypeptide(L)'
;MEKKKRNYPKNRKKRNTSYSNTYKVLTAIGEENLYEIWKERGHIETAAIVTKMLGFHVDRMVIHYIALRKLKWKRIITDKNNPLYKSVLSGKVSPEHYKTIIFQ
;
A
#
# COMPACT_ATOMS: atom_id res chain seq x y z
N MET A 1 -3.48 21.26 -27.31
CA MET A 1 -3.12 19.83 -27.15
C MET A 1 -4.36 18.98 -27.35
N GLU A 2 -4.51 18.37 -28.52
CA GLU A 2 -5.61 17.46 -28.81
C GLU A 2 -5.44 16.16 -28.00
N LYS A 3 -6.40 15.84 -27.12
CA LYS A 3 -6.43 14.58 -26.39
C LYS A 3 -6.75 13.46 -27.38
N LYS A 4 -5.73 12.69 -27.79
CA LYS A 4 -5.93 11.44 -28.56
C LYS A 4 -6.91 10.53 -27.80
N LYS A 5 -8.14 10.42 -28.31
CA LYS A 5 -9.15 9.45 -27.83
C LYS A 5 -8.62 8.05 -28.09
N ARG A 6 -8.20 7.36 -27.03
CA ARG A 6 -7.76 5.97 -27.15
C ARG A 6 -9.00 5.09 -27.39
N ASN A 7 -9.13 4.54 -28.59
CA ASN A 7 -10.25 3.66 -28.97
C ASN A 7 -9.99 2.24 -28.43
N TYR A 8 -10.26 2.04 -27.15
CA TYR A 8 -10.13 0.71 -26.55
C TYR A 8 -11.40 -0.13 -26.83
N PRO A 9 -11.27 -1.42 -27.22
CA PRO A 9 -12.42 -2.27 -27.49
C PRO A 9 -13.29 -2.47 -26.23
N LYS A 10 -14.61 -2.33 -26.39
CA LYS A 10 -15.61 -2.38 -25.29
C LYS A 10 -15.61 -3.73 -24.54
N ASN A 11 -15.26 -4.83 -25.20
CA ASN A 11 -15.31 -6.19 -24.66
C ASN A 11 -13.93 -6.81 -24.39
N ARG A 12 -12.99 -6.01 -23.85
CA ARG A 12 -11.67 -6.55 -23.49
C ARG A 12 -11.80 -7.53 -22.33
N LYS A 13 -11.39 -8.79 -22.53
CA LYS A 13 -11.29 -9.79 -21.46
C LYS A 13 -10.41 -9.25 -20.32
N LYS A 14 -10.79 -9.53 -19.06
CA LYS A 14 -9.98 -9.18 -17.90
C LYS A 14 -8.58 -9.79 -18.06
N ARG A 15 -7.54 -8.99 -17.80
CA ARG A 15 -6.15 -9.46 -17.83
C ARG A 15 -5.97 -10.53 -16.73
N ASN A 16 -5.34 -11.66 -17.05
CA ASN A 16 -4.88 -12.55 -16.00
C ASN A 16 -3.81 -11.82 -15.17
N THR A 17 -3.97 -11.77 -13.85
CA THR A 17 -3.06 -11.09 -12.92
C THR A 17 -2.46 -12.04 -11.89
N SER A 18 -2.59 -13.36 -12.06
CA SER A 18 -2.06 -14.37 -11.14
C SER A 18 -0.54 -14.29 -10.96
N TYR A 19 0.18 -13.80 -11.97
CA TYR A 19 1.63 -13.58 -11.90
C TYR A 19 2.03 -12.28 -11.20
N SER A 20 1.08 -11.37 -10.90
CA SER A 20 1.41 -10.10 -10.27
C SER A 20 1.93 -10.30 -8.84
N ASN A 21 2.93 -9.51 -8.45
CA ASN A 21 3.45 -9.55 -7.07
C ASN A 21 2.34 -9.28 -6.04
N THR A 22 1.39 -8.41 -6.37
CA THR A 22 0.21 -8.16 -5.55
C THR A 22 -0.61 -9.43 -5.30
N TYR A 23 -0.85 -10.23 -6.34
CA TYR A 23 -1.56 -11.50 -6.20
C TYR A 23 -0.74 -12.49 -5.38
N LYS A 24 0.54 -12.68 -5.72
CA LYS A 24 1.42 -13.62 -5.00
C LYS A 24 1.53 -13.32 -3.51
N VAL A 25 1.72 -12.04 -3.15
CA VAL A 25 1.83 -11.60 -1.75
C VAL A 25 0.53 -11.91 -0.99
N LEU A 26 -0.62 -11.54 -1.55
CA LEU A 26 -1.91 -11.75 -0.90
C LEU A 26 -2.28 -13.22 -0.77
N THR A 27 -1.97 -14.03 -1.79
CA THR A 27 -2.22 -15.48 -1.75
C THR A 27 -1.32 -16.18 -0.73
N ALA A 28 -0.07 -15.74 -0.57
CA ALA A 28 0.89 -16.38 0.32
C ALA A 28 0.72 -15.99 1.80
N ILE A 29 0.42 -14.71 2.08
CA ILE A 29 0.36 -14.18 3.45
C ILE A 29 -1.09 -14.09 3.96
N GLY A 30 -2.03 -13.84 3.07
CA GLY A 30 -3.39 -13.42 3.42
C GLY A 30 -3.48 -11.92 3.68
N GLU A 31 -4.69 -11.38 3.55
CA GLU A 31 -4.95 -9.94 3.76
C GLU A 31 -4.76 -9.53 5.22
N GLU A 32 -5.22 -10.35 6.16
CA GLU A 32 -5.21 -10.06 7.59
C GLU A 32 -3.78 -10.00 8.17
N ASN A 33 -2.98 -11.04 7.95
CA ASN A 33 -1.58 -11.04 8.40
C ASN A 33 -0.76 -9.90 7.80
N LEU A 34 -1.01 -9.59 6.52
CA LEU A 34 -0.33 -8.49 5.85
C LEU A 34 -0.74 -7.13 6.44
N TYR A 35 -2.01 -6.98 6.84
CA TYR A 35 -2.51 -5.79 7.53
C TYR A 35 -1.85 -5.61 8.89
N GLU A 36 -1.71 -6.69 9.67
CA GLU A 36 -1.09 -6.67 11.00
C GLU A 36 0.38 -6.21 10.94
N ILE A 37 1.15 -6.71 9.96
CA ILE A 37 2.53 -6.24 9.75
C ILE A 37 2.52 -4.78 9.30
N TRP A 38 1.63 -4.43 8.36
CA TRP A 38 1.57 -3.09 7.78
C TRP A 38 1.15 -2.00 8.78
N LYS A 39 0.19 -2.28 9.67
CA LYS A 39 -0.30 -1.30 10.64
C LYS A 39 0.77 -0.92 11.66
N GLU A 40 1.70 -1.83 11.96
CA GLU A 40 2.80 -1.57 12.89
C GLU A 40 3.98 -0.92 12.20
N ARG A 41 4.39 -1.48 11.05
CA ARG A 41 5.69 -1.20 10.42
C ARG A 41 5.60 -0.25 9.23
N GLY A 42 4.41 -0.06 8.67
CA GLY A 42 4.20 0.69 7.43
C GLY A 42 4.74 -0.04 6.19
N HIS A 43 4.54 0.54 5.02
CA HIS A 43 4.76 -0.15 3.74
C HIS A 43 6.23 -0.48 3.41
N ILE A 44 7.19 0.34 3.87
CA ILE A 44 8.62 0.13 3.58
C ILE A 44 9.13 -1.12 4.30
N GLU A 45 8.98 -1.15 5.62
CA GLU A 45 9.43 -2.28 6.43
C GLU A 45 8.63 -3.55 6.13
N THR A 46 7.32 -3.43 5.88
CA THR A 46 6.49 -4.56 5.46
C THR A 46 7.04 -5.20 4.19
N ALA A 47 7.43 -4.41 3.18
CA ALA A 47 7.99 -4.96 1.94
C ALA A 47 9.29 -5.73 2.18
N ALA A 48 10.15 -5.26 3.10
CA ALA A 48 11.37 -5.97 3.49
C ALA A 48 11.07 -7.28 4.23
N ILE A 49 10.10 -7.28 5.15
CA ILE A 49 9.66 -8.48 5.89
C ILE A 49 9.08 -9.51 4.91
N VAL A 50 8.14 -9.09 4.05
CA VAL A 50 7.50 -9.95 3.05
C VAL A 50 8.54 -10.54 2.08
N THR A 51 9.52 -9.74 1.65
CA THR A 51 10.62 -10.21 0.79
C THR A 51 11.38 -11.37 1.44
N LYS A 52 11.70 -11.24 2.74
CA LYS A 52 12.39 -12.30 3.49
C LYS A 52 11.52 -13.54 3.67
N MET A 53 10.23 -13.36 3.97
CA MET A 53 9.29 -14.47 4.18
C MET A 53 9.06 -15.29 2.91
N LEU A 54 8.95 -14.64 1.76
CA LEU A 54 8.56 -15.30 0.50
C LEU A 54 9.74 -15.71 -0.38
N GLY A 55 10.97 -15.30 -0.06
CA GLY A 55 12.16 -15.62 -0.84
C GLY A 55 12.24 -14.91 -2.20
N PHE A 56 11.40 -13.91 -2.46
CA PHE A 56 11.47 -13.10 -3.67
C PHE A 56 11.28 -11.62 -3.36
N HIS A 57 11.88 -10.76 -4.19
CA HIS A 57 11.84 -9.32 -3.99
C HIS A 57 10.42 -8.73 -4.15
N VAL A 58 9.93 -8.09 -3.09
CA VAL A 58 8.68 -7.31 -3.09
C VAL A 58 9.02 -5.84 -2.94
N ASP A 59 8.74 -5.06 -3.98
CA ASP A 59 8.93 -3.61 -3.96
C ASP A 59 7.95 -2.93 -2.99
N ARG A 60 8.40 -1.87 -2.31
CA ARG A 60 7.57 -1.07 -1.39
C ARG A 60 6.28 -0.55 -2.02
N MET A 61 6.28 -0.29 -3.32
CA MET A 61 5.13 0.17 -4.09
C MET A 61 4.07 -0.90 -4.25
N VAL A 62 4.43 -2.20 -4.18
CA VAL A 62 3.46 -3.29 -4.16
C VAL A 62 2.63 -3.23 -2.88
N ILE A 63 3.29 -3.11 -1.72
CA ILE A 63 2.60 -2.98 -0.44
C ILE A 63 1.81 -1.67 -0.36
N HIS A 64 2.40 -0.57 -0.83
CA HIS A 64 1.71 0.72 -0.93
C HIS A 64 0.45 0.63 -1.80
N TYR A 65 0.53 -0.03 -2.96
CA TYR A 65 -0.62 -0.23 -3.84
C TYR A 65 -1.69 -1.10 -3.18
N ILE A 66 -1.30 -2.18 -2.52
CA ILE A 66 -2.24 -3.04 -1.78
C ILE A 66 -2.98 -2.22 -0.73
N ALA A 67 -2.24 -1.55 0.15
CA ALA A 67 -2.79 -0.80 1.26
C ALA A 67 -3.66 0.37 0.78
N LEU A 68 -3.18 1.20 -0.14
CA LEU A 68 -3.88 2.45 -0.50
C LEU A 68 -4.94 2.27 -1.59
N ARG A 69 -4.67 1.43 -2.59
CA ARG A 69 -5.50 1.36 -3.81
C ARG A 69 -6.40 0.13 -3.84
N LYS A 70 -5.88 -1.03 -3.45
CA LYS A 70 -6.62 -2.29 -3.54
C LYS A 70 -7.56 -2.49 -2.36
N LEU A 71 -7.03 -2.42 -1.13
CA LEU A 71 -7.78 -2.72 0.11
C LEU A 71 -8.18 -1.47 0.90
N LYS A 72 -7.65 -0.29 0.53
CA LYS A 72 -7.99 1.02 1.11
C LYS A 72 -7.82 1.05 2.64
N TRP A 73 -6.79 0.40 3.16
CA TRP A 73 -6.48 0.34 4.57
C TRP A 73 -6.25 1.72 5.18
N LYS A 74 -6.63 1.84 6.45
CA LYS A 74 -6.40 3.00 7.29
C LYS A 74 -5.56 2.57 8.48
N ARG A 75 -4.53 3.35 8.80
CA ARG A 75 -3.69 3.17 9.97
C ARG A 75 -4.12 4.19 11.01
N ILE A 76 -4.54 3.73 12.18
CA ILE A 76 -4.84 4.62 13.30
C ILE A 76 -3.56 4.74 14.14
N ILE A 77 -3.10 5.96 14.37
CA ILE A 77 -1.95 6.26 15.23
C ILE A 77 -2.49 7.04 16.43
N THR A 78 -2.54 6.35 17.57
CA THR A 78 -2.94 6.92 18.87
C THR A 78 -1.73 7.41 19.68
N ASP A 79 -0.55 6.85 19.41
CA ASP A 79 0.67 7.22 20.12
C ASP A 79 1.21 8.57 19.61
N LYS A 80 1.13 9.58 20.47
CA LYS A 80 1.65 10.94 20.23
C LYS A 80 3.18 10.98 20.11
N ASN A 81 3.88 9.97 20.62
CA ASN A 81 5.33 9.87 20.50
C ASN A 81 5.78 9.35 19.14
N ASN A 82 4.87 8.79 18.34
CA ASN A 82 5.19 8.26 17.03
C ASN A 82 5.82 9.35 16.12
N PRO A 83 6.94 9.05 15.41
CA PRO A 83 7.59 10.01 14.52
C PRO A 83 6.66 10.61 13.46
N LEU A 84 5.66 9.86 13.00
CA LEU A 84 4.65 10.35 12.05
C LEU A 84 3.76 11.40 12.71
N TYR A 85 3.32 11.17 13.95
CA TYR A 85 2.50 12.12 14.71
C TYR A 85 3.25 13.45 14.91
N LYS A 86 4.51 13.38 15.34
CA LYS A 86 5.39 14.55 15.50
C LYS A 86 5.61 15.31 14.18
N SER A 87 5.80 14.58 13.08
CA SER A 87 6.01 15.18 11.76
C SER A 87 4.78 15.96 11.27
N VAL A 88 3.58 15.43 11.49
CA VAL A 88 2.32 16.13 11.15
C VAL A 88 2.13 17.37 11.99
N LEU A 89 2.30 17.27 13.32
CA LEU A 89 2.21 18.44 14.20
C LEU A 89 3.21 19.54 13.84
N SER A 90 4.40 19.18 13.38
CA SER A 90 5.43 20.13 12.97
C SER A 90 5.13 20.87 11.65
N GLY A 91 4.09 20.48 10.91
CA GLY A 91 3.75 21.08 9.61
C GLY A 91 4.74 20.78 8.48
N LYS A 92 5.76 19.95 8.71
CA LYS A 92 6.82 19.65 7.74
C LYS A 92 6.34 18.87 6.51
N VAL A 93 5.18 18.21 6.59
CA VAL A 93 4.65 17.35 5.53
C VAL A 93 3.17 17.65 5.30
N SER A 94 2.79 17.83 4.04
CA SER A 94 1.40 18.13 3.68
C SER A 94 0.43 17.04 4.16
N PRO A 95 -0.75 17.39 4.71
CA PRO A 95 -1.80 16.45 5.10
C PRO A 95 -2.20 15.45 4.00
N GLU A 96 -2.02 15.83 2.73
CA GLU A 96 -2.33 14.98 1.57
C GLU A 96 -1.50 13.69 1.54
N HIS A 97 -0.30 13.70 2.12
CA HIS A 97 0.55 12.51 2.26
C HIS A 97 0.04 11.54 3.33
N TYR A 98 -0.88 11.97 4.20
CA TYR A 98 -1.42 11.20 5.31
C TYR A 98 -2.86 10.72 5.10
N LYS A 99 -3.38 10.69 3.85
CA LYS A 99 -4.76 10.27 3.55
C LYS A 99 -5.17 8.88 4.09
N THR A 100 -4.22 8.05 4.47
CA THR A 100 -4.45 6.73 5.07
C THR A 100 -4.01 6.60 6.51
N ILE A 101 -3.62 7.69 7.15
CA ILE A 101 -3.28 7.74 8.56
C ILE A 101 -4.32 8.59 9.27
N ILE A 102 -4.93 8.03 10.31
CA ILE A 102 -5.87 8.71 11.18
C ILE A 102 -5.15 8.91 12.51
N PHE A 103 -4.93 10.17 12.89
CA PHE A 103 -4.38 10.52 14.19
C PHE A 103 -5.54 10.69 15.18
N GLN A 104 -5.49 9.98 16.31
CA GLN A 104 -6.45 10.11 17.42
C GLN A 104 -5.73 10.53 18.70
#